data_AF-A0A7V2WZ79-F1
#
_entry.id   AF-A0A7V2WZ79-F1
#
_cell.length_a   1.000
_cell.length_b   1.000
_cell.length_c   1.000
_cell.angle_alpha   90.00
_cell.angle_beta   90.00
_cell.angle_gamma   90.00
#
_symmetry.space_group_name_H-M   'P 1'
#
loop_
_entity.id
_entity.type
_entity.pdbx_description
1 polymer ?
#
loop_
_entity_poly.entity_id
_entity_poly.type
_entity_poly.pdbx_seq_one_letter_code
_entity_poly.pdbx_strand_id
1 'polypeptide(L)'
;MFNRPNLFSYATSELSQDAFLCWLLAWASPEYRLADEKLHNCSTKFIEALFRKHSRKLQSPIYAVKVERQYKHIDVLCTINEDLVILIESKVGTAQHSGQLSRYFEDVRAIGFGDENIIAIYLKAIPESS
;
A
#
# COMPACT_ATOMS: atom_id res chain seq x y z
N MET A 1 13.49 -11.72 19.43
CA MET A 1 13.40 -10.29 19.06
C MET A 1 12.23 -10.16 18.11
N PHE A 2 11.17 -9.42 18.45
CA PHE A 2 10.14 -9.11 17.46
C PHE A 2 10.76 -8.16 16.44
N ASN A 3 11.01 -8.64 15.23
CA ASN A 3 11.44 -7.77 14.14
C ASN A 3 10.25 -6.85 13.85
N ARG A 4 10.40 -5.54 14.01
CA ARG A 4 9.30 -4.58 13.80
C ARG A 4 9.48 -3.92 12.44
N PRO A 5 8.41 -3.55 11.73
CA PRO A 5 8.54 -2.75 10.52
C PRO A 5 9.29 -1.46 10.84
N ASN A 6 10.44 -1.28 10.20
CA ASN A 6 11.29 -0.12 10.36
C ASN A 6 11.06 0.84 9.19
N LEU A 7 10.67 2.07 9.50
CA LEU A 7 10.41 3.11 8.49
C LEU A 7 11.61 3.34 7.58
N PHE A 8 12.82 3.29 8.14
CA PHE A 8 14.06 3.50 7.39
C PHE A 8 14.44 2.32 6.50
N SER A 9 13.81 1.15 6.68
CA SER A 9 13.93 0.05 5.71
C SER A 9 13.18 0.33 4.41
N TYR A 10 12.23 1.28 4.43
CA TYR A 10 11.49 1.72 3.25
C TYR A 10 11.95 3.09 2.72
N ALA A 11 12.72 3.86 3.49
CA ALA A 11 13.21 5.17 3.05
C ALA A 11 14.56 5.07 2.32
N THR A 12 14.86 6.03 1.44
CA THR A 12 16.25 6.31 1.03
C THR A 12 16.87 7.32 2.02
N SER A 13 17.89 8.07 1.61
CA SER A 13 18.46 9.18 2.40
C SER A 13 17.43 10.25 2.78
N GLU A 14 16.30 10.31 2.08
CA GLU A 14 15.19 11.22 2.36
C GLU A 14 13.90 10.42 2.63
N LEU A 15 13.14 10.85 3.64
CA LEU A 15 11.85 10.26 3.97
C LEU A 15 10.81 10.71 2.96
N SER A 16 10.23 9.76 2.25
CA SER A 16 9.22 10.00 1.21
C SER A 16 7.85 9.44 1.61
N GLN A 17 6.78 9.91 0.95
CA GLN A 17 5.41 9.49 1.26
C GLN A 17 5.18 8.00 0.98
N ASP A 18 5.72 7.48 -0.13
CA ASP A 18 5.70 6.05 -0.46
C ASP A 18 6.41 5.22 0.61
N ALA A 19 7.53 5.69 1.16
CA ALA A 19 8.24 5.02 2.26
C ALA A 19 7.38 4.95 3.53
N PHE A 20 6.74 6.07 3.90
CA PHE A 20 5.82 6.11 5.04
C PHE A 20 4.62 5.18 4.84
N LEU A 21 4.01 5.19 3.66
CA LEU A 21 2.88 4.31 3.34
C LEU A 21 3.28 2.84 3.38
N CYS A 22 4.45 2.49 2.83
CA CYS A 22 4.95 1.13 2.91
C CYS A 22 5.14 0.66 4.36
N TRP A 23 5.78 1.51 5.18
CA TRP A 23 5.96 1.24 6.59
C TRP A 23 4.64 1.07 7.32
N LEU A 24 3.68 1.98 7.11
CA LEU A 24 2.36 1.90 7.74
C LEU A 24 1.65 0.61 7.33
N LEU A 25 1.62 0.27 6.05
CA LEU A 25 0.95 -0.94 5.53
C LEU A 25 1.57 -2.23 6.09
N ALA A 26 2.89 -2.27 6.27
CA ALA A 26 3.56 -3.45 6.81
C ALA A 26 3.06 -3.83 8.21
N TRP A 27 2.66 -2.85 9.03
CA TRP A 27 2.11 -3.11 10.37
C TRP A 27 0.79 -3.89 10.39
N ALA A 28 0.07 -3.98 9.27
CA ALA A 28 -1.14 -4.80 9.19
C ALA A 28 -0.86 -6.30 9.23
N SER A 29 0.40 -6.74 9.05
CA SER A 29 0.75 -8.16 9.21
C SER A 29 0.48 -8.61 10.65
N PRO A 30 -0.23 -9.72 10.89
CA PRO A 30 -0.53 -10.22 12.24
C PRO A 30 0.71 -10.51 13.08
N GLU A 31 1.84 -10.80 12.44
CA GLU A 31 3.12 -11.06 13.12
C GLU A 31 3.60 -9.87 13.96
N TYR A 32 3.19 -8.64 13.61
CA TYR A 32 3.57 -7.41 14.33
C TYR A 32 2.54 -6.97 15.38
N ARG A 33 1.40 -7.66 15.49
CA ARG A 33 0.33 -7.28 16.42
C ARG A 33 0.79 -7.23 17.88
N LEU A 34 1.58 -8.21 18.32
CA LEU A 34 2.12 -8.25 19.68
C LEU A 34 3.23 -7.21 19.90
N ALA A 35 3.85 -6.72 18.84
CA ALA A 35 4.91 -5.71 18.93
C ALA A 35 4.34 -4.30 19.12
N ASP A 36 3.23 -3.98 18.45
CA ASP A 36 2.45 -2.75 18.63
C ASP A 36 1.00 -2.93 18.16
N GLU A 37 0.08 -3.22 19.09
CA GLU A 37 -1.33 -3.45 18.77
C GLU A 37 -2.02 -2.20 18.22
N LYS A 38 -1.61 -1.00 18.68
CA LYS A 38 -2.22 0.26 18.23
C LYS A 38 -1.88 0.53 16.78
N LEU A 39 -0.61 0.33 16.42
CA LEU A 39 -0.14 0.57 15.07
C LEU A 39 -0.62 -0.51 14.09
N HIS A 40 -0.69 -1.77 14.54
CA HIS A 40 -1.34 -2.84 13.80
C HIS A 40 -2.81 -2.50 13.50
N ASN A 41 -3.59 -2.11 14.53
CA ASN A 41 -4.99 -1.72 14.35
C ASN A 41 -5.16 -0.48 13.44
N CYS A 42 -4.26 0.51 13.57
CA CYS A 42 -4.24 1.68 12.70
C CYS A 42 -4.06 1.27 11.23
N SER A 43 -3.08 0.41 10.95
CA SER A 43 -2.79 -0.09 9.61
C SER A 43 -3.95 -0.90 9.03
N THR A 44 -4.52 -1.82 9.80
CA THR A 44 -5.71 -2.60 9.39
C THR A 44 -6.88 -1.69 9.04
N LYS A 45 -7.19 -0.69 9.88
CA LYS A 45 -8.25 0.29 9.60
C LYS A 45 -7.95 1.16 8.39
N PHE A 46 -6.68 1.48 8.15
CA PHE A 46 -6.27 2.20 6.96
C PHE A 46 -6.55 1.38 5.70
N ILE A 47 -6.16 0.10 5.67
CA ILE A 47 -6.48 -0.83 4.58
C ILE A 47 -8.01 -0.91 4.36
N GLU A 48 -8.79 -1.12 5.42
CA GLU A 48 -10.25 -1.15 5.33
C GLU A 48 -10.83 0.14 4.74
N ALA A 49 -10.26 1.30 5.07
CA ALA A 49 -10.67 2.58 4.51
C ALA A 49 -10.39 2.68 3.01
N LEU A 50 -9.25 2.14 2.53
CA LEU A 50 -8.94 2.06 1.10
C LEU A 50 -9.94 1.17 0.35
N PHE A 51 -10.28 0.00 0.91
CA PHE A 51 -11.32 -0.86 0.34
C PHE A 51 -12.68 -0.17 0.28
N ARG A 52 -13.07 0.49 1.37
CA ARG A 52 -14.35 1.22 1.46
C ARG A 52 -14.42 2.38 0.46
N LYS A 53 -13.29 3.04 0.15
CA LYS A 53 -13.23 4.08 -0.89
C LYS A 53 -13.61 3.57 -2.27
N HIS A 54 -13.42 2.27 -2.53
CA HIS A 54 -13.82 1.58 -3.75
C HIS A 54 -15.17 0.84 -3.61
N SER A 55 -15.97 1.14 -2.57
CA SER A 55 -17.22 0.42 -2.27
C SER A 55 -17.03 -1.09 -2.09
N ARG A 56 -15.83 -1.51 -1.68
CA ARG A 56 -15.49 -2.91 -1.38
C ARG A 56 -15.29 -3.09 0.12
N LYS A 57 -15.30 -4.35 0.56
CA LYS A 57 -14.94 -4.76 1.92
C LYS A 57 -13.97 -5.93 1.83
N LEU A 58 -13.08 -6.05 2.81
CA LEU A 58 -12.33 -7.27 3.02
C LEU A 58 -13.32 -8.39 3.36
N GLN A 59 -13.20 -9.53 2.70
CA GLN A 59 -14.08 -10.69 2.91
C GLN A 59 -13.56 -11.62 4.00
N SER A 60 -12.26 -11.53 4.30
CA SER A 60 -11.56 -12.34 5.29
C SER A 60 -10.66 -11.45 6.16
N PRO A 61 -10.32 -11.89 7.38
CA PRO A 61 -9.30 -11.25 8.20
C PRO A 61 -7.95 -11.23 7.46
N ILE A 62 -7.14 -10.21 7.73
CA ILE A 62 -5.76 -10.13 7.22
C ILE A 62 -4.92 -11.18 7.95
N TYR A 63 -4.37 -12.13 7.20
CA TYR A 63 -3.45 -13.15 7.72
C TYR A 63 -2.03 -13.03 7.14
N ALA A 64 -1.88 -12.39 5.97
CA ALA A 64 -0.60 -12.14 5.34
C ALA A 64 -0.57 -10.75 4.68
N VAL A 65 0.56 -10.05 4.80
CA VAL A 65 0.82 -8.75 4.16
C VAL A 65 2.22 -8.75 3.58
N LYS A 66 2.34 -8.44 2.29
CA LYS A 66 3.62 -8.19 1.61
C LYS A 66 3.59 -6.79 1.03
N VAL A 67 4.61 -5.99 1.36
CA VAL A 67 4.72 -4.60 0.89
C VAL A 67 5.99 -4.45 0.07
N GLU A 68 5.86 -3.93 -1.14
CA GLU A 68 6.93 -3.66 -2.07
C GLU A 68 6.89 -2.18 -2.46
N ARG A 69 8.04 -1.51 -2.36
CA ARG A 69 8.19 -0.10 -2.71
C ARG A 69 8.75 0.01 -4.13
N GLN A 70 8.24 0.94 -4.92
CA GLN A 70 8.71 1.21 -6.29
C GLN A 70 8.69 -0.03 -7.21
N TYR A 71 7.76 -0.96 -6.98
CA TYR A 71 7.64 -2.16 -7.80
C TYR A 71 7.21 -1.80 -9.22
N LYS A 72 8.09 -1.99 -10.21
CA LYS A 72 7.82 -1.68 -11.62
C LYS A 72 7.19 -0.29 -11.83
N HIS A 73 7.74 0.71 -11.14
CA HIS A 73 7.26 2.10 -11.14
C HIS A 73 5.92 2.36 -10.42
N ILE A 74 5.36 1.39 -9.70
CA ILE A 74 4.27 1.60 -8.74
C ILE A 74 4.91 2.03 -7.43
N ASP A 75 4.56 3.20 -6.90
CA ASP A 75 5.20 3.74 -5.69
C ASP A 75 5.05 2.78 -4.50
N VAL A 76 3.85 2.24 -4.29
CA VAL A 76 3.56 1.22 -3.27
C VAL A 76 2.69 0.11 -3.85
N LEU A 77 3.18 -1.13 -3.74
CA LEU A 77 2.42 -2.34 -4.01
C LEU A 77 2.25 -3.12 -2.71
N CYS A 78 1.01 -3.36 -2.30
CA CYS A 78 0.69 -4.11 -1.09
C CYS A 78 -0.19 -5.31 -1.45
N THR A 79 0.32 -6.51 -1.23
CA THR A 79 -0.42 -7.77 -1.37
C THR A 79 -0.98 -8.18 -0.03
N ILE A 80 -2.28 -8.42 0.04
CA ILE A 80 -3.02 -8.88 1.21
C ILE A 80 -3.49 -10.30 0.93
N ASN A 81 -3.28 -11.21 1.89
CA ASN A 81 -3.80 -12.59 1.84
C ASN A 81 -3.45 -13.36 0.55
N GLU A 82 -2.37 -12.96 -0.13
CA GLU A 82 -1.88 -13.54 -1.39
C GLU A 82 -2.80 -13.37 -2.61
N ASP A 83 -4.01 -12.84 -2.43
CA ASP A 83 -5.05 -12.78 -3.47
C ASP A 83 -5.55 -11.36 -3.76
N LEU A 84 -5.29 -10.38 -2.90
CA LEU A 84 -5.72 -8.99 -3.06
C LEU A 84 -4.51 -8.05 -3.20
N VAL A 85 -4.64 -7.06 -4.08
CA VAL A 85 -3.57 -6.08 -4.32
C VAL A 85 -4.08 -4.66 -4.15
N ILE A 86 -3.34 -3.86 -3.38
CA ILE A 86 -3.47 -2.41 -3.32
C ILE A 86 -2.28 -1.81 -4.06
N LEU A 87 -2.58 -1.04 -5.11
CA LEU A 87 -1.65 -0.15 -5.79
C LEU A 87 -1.83 1.24 -5.20
N ILE A 88 -0.75 1.90 -4.77
CA ILE A 88 -0.80 3.31 -4.40
C ILE A 88 0.22 4.07 -5.23
N GLU A 89 -0.26 5.08 -5.93
CA GLU A 89 0.55 6.09 -6.58
C GLU A 89 0.52 7.36 -5.71
N SER A 90 1.69 7.81 -5.25
CA SER A 90 1.87 9.01 -4.43
C SER A 90 2.47 10.12 -5.28
N LYS A 91 1.66 11.13 -5.61
CA LYS A 91 2.11 12.28 -6.42
C LYS A 91 2.14 13.56 -5.61
N VAL A 92 3.23 14.31 -5.77
CA VAL A 92 3.29 15.74 -5.43
C VAL A 92 3.06 16.52 -6.72
N GLY A 93 1.96 17.26 -6.80
CA GLY A 93 1.73 18.29 -7.83
C GLY A 93 1.42 17.85 -9.27
N THR A 94 1.76 16.65 -9.74
CA THR A 94 1.66 16.30 -11.18
C THR A 94 0.30 15.69 -11.61
N ALA A 95 -0.01 15.84 -12.90
CA ALA A 95 -1.17 15.26 -13.56
C ALA A 95 -0.95 13.77 -13.88
N GLN A 96 -2.04 13.00 -13.94
CA GLN A 96 -2.02 11.58 -14.33
C GLN A 96 -1.68 11.44 -15.82
N HIS A 97 -0.72 10.58 -16.16
CA HIS A 97 -0.51 10.17 -17.55
C HIS A 97 -1.46 9.00 -17.86
N SER A 98 -2.24 9.13 -18.93
CA SER A 98 -3.34 8.22 -19.27
C SER A 98 -2.93 6.75 -19.49
N GLY A 99 -1.67 6.46 -19.80
CA GLY A 99 -1.16 5.09 -19.99
C GLY A 99 -0.61 4.39 -18.74
N GLN A 100 -0.47 5.11 -17.62
CA GLN A 100 0.21 4.59 -16.42
C GLN A 100 -0.60 3.49 -15.73
N LEU A 101 -1.92 3.67 -15.62
CA LEU A 101 -2.80 2.71 -14.95
C LEU A 101 -2.87 1.37 -15.70
N SER A 102 -2.99 1.41 -17.04
CA SER A 102 -3.02 0.18 -17.85
C SER A 102 -1.77 -0.66 -17.64
N ARG A 103 -0.59 -0.02 -17.61
CA ARG A 103 0.68 -0.71 -17.33
C ARG A 103 0.70 -1.36 -15.95
N TYR A 104 0.17 -0.69 -14.92
CA TYR A 104 0.11 -1.26 -13.57
C TYR A 104 -0.78 -2.48 -13.47
N PHE A 105 -1.93 -2.46 -14.15
CA PHE A 105 -2.79 -3.63 -14.24
C PHE A 105 -2.11 -4.78 -14.99
N GLU A 106 -1.43 -4.51 -16.11
CA GLU A 106 -0.64 -5.51 -16.83
C GLU A 106 0.46 -6.12 -15.94
N ASP A 107 1.19 -5.29 -15.20
CA ASP A 107 2.28 -5.72 -14.33
C ASP A 107 1.82 -6.62 -13.18
N VAL A 108 0.62 -6.35 -12.65
CA VAL A 108 0.00 -7.10 -11.55
C VAL A 108 -0.72 -8.36 -12.05
N ARG A 109 -1.32 -8.33 -13.25
CA ARG A 109 -1.81 -9.55 -13.93
C ARG A 109 -0.67 -10.52 -14.22
N ALA A 110 0.48 -10.02 -14.64
CA ALA A 110 1.65 -10.85 -14.95
C ALA A 110 2.18 -11.65 -13.74
N ILE A 111 1.84 -11.23 -12.51
CA ILE A 111 2.17 -11.94 -11.27
C ILE A 111 0.97 -12.69 -10.66
N GLY A 112 -0.15 -12.80 -11.38
CA GLY A 112 -1.23 -13.75 -11.08
C GLY A 112 -2.53 -13.16 -10.53
N PHE A 113 -2.67 -11.84 -10.41
CA PHE A 113 -3.90 -11.23 -9.86
C PHE A 113 -4.91 -10.86 -10.96
N GLY A 114 -6.17 -11.21 -10.74
CA GLY A 114 -7.29 -10.73 -11.55
C GLY A 114 -7.64 -9.27 -11.24
N ASP A 115 -8.18 -8.55 -12.22
CA ASP A 115 -8.53 -7.13 -12.09
C ASP A 115 -9.54 -6.87 -10.96
N GLU A 116 -10.43 -7.82 -10.70
CA GLU A 116 -11.38 -7.80 -9.60
C GLU A 116 -10.71 -7.79 -8.22
N ASN A 117 -9.44 -8.20 -8.12
CA ASN A 117 -8.68 -8.24 -6.89
C ASN A 117 -7.76 -7.03 -6.68
N ILE A 118 -7.76 -6.09 -7.64
CA ILE A 118 -6.90 -4.92 -7.63
C ILE A 118 -7.67 -3.70 -7.11
N ILE A 119 -7.04 -2.92 -6.24
CA ILE A 119 -7.49 -1.60 -5.78
C ILE A 119 -6.41 -0.58 -6.11
N ALA A 120 -6.75 0.39 -6.96
CA ALA A 120 -5.84 1.46 -7.37
C ALA A 120 -6.16 2.78 -6.63
N ILE A 121 -5.21 3.29 -5.86
CA ILE A 121 -5.35 4.53 -5.10
C ILE A 121 -4.37 5.58 -5.64
N TYR A 122 -4.88 6.77 -5.91
CA TYR A 122 -4.05 7.95 -6.16
C TYR A 122 -4.06 8.85 -4.91
N LEU A 123 -2.92 8.94 -4.24
CA LEU A 123 -2.73 9.87 -3.12
C LEU A 123 -1.99 11.10 -3.61
N LYS A 124 -2.67 12.24 -3.61
CA LYS A 124 -2.10 13.54 -3.95
C LYS A 124 -1.94 14.38 -2.70
N ALA A 125 -0.71 14.69 -2.33
CA ALA A 125 -0.44 15.74 -1.37
C ALA A 125 -0.52 17.09 -2.10
N ILE A 126 -1.34 17.99 -1.58
CA ILE A 126 -1.35 19.40 -2.01
C ILE A 126 -0.28 20.08 -1.15
N PRO A 127 0.75 20.71 -1.74
CA PRO A 127 1.67 21.53 -0.97
C PRO A 127 0.89 22.60 -0.23
N GLU A 128 1.21 22.84 1.04
CA GLU A 128 0.67 24.01 1.74
C GLU A 128 1.07 25.26 0.95
N SER A 129 0.08 25.98 0.43
CA SER A 129 0.29 27.32 -0.10
C SER A 129 0.63 28.22 1.08
N SER A 130 1.92 28.57 1.18
CA SER A 130 2.44 29.60 2.09
C SER A 130 1.85 30.97 1.78
#